data_AF-A0A212QM41-F1
#
_entry.id   AF-A0A212QM41-F1
#
_cell.length_a   1.000
_cell.length_b   1.000
_cell.length_c   1.000
_cell.angle_alpha   90.00
_cell.angle_beta   90.00
_cell.angle_gamma   90.00
#
_symmetry.space_group_name_H-M   'P 1'
#
loop_
_entity.id
_entity.type
_entity.pdbx_description
1 polymer ?
#
loop_
_entity_poly.entity_id
_entity_poly.type
_entity_poly.pdbx_seq_one_letter_code
_entity_poly.pdbx_strand_id
1 'polypeptide(L)'
;MNEEIWFEEPLLPPEAMVEETAKGLEKLAARDERRLAEEKSLDLAALQRAEDKAAAIRRYVEERARGVLRVHYPRYCLLAPEEAAHLQTAPSGLPPGALAQGKLYLVRLGIEFDVLPEAREAGWAYTEAWCRAYLFSPGSSAQPRLLDLYPQRLYEGGPTTVRVEAGLGLKAGIVGTQLGKLSADLHVGQVTPVTLGFFGEEERAPYWELRAKEKPILGVYHFWMIVEQPPGCGQVRLAVLGEGNLQARLFSIPVGPKERAWEKRESIPLAG
;
A
#
# COMPACT_ATOMS: atom_id res chain seq x y z
N MET A 1 9.34 18.80 -3.51
CA MET A 1 10.43 17.87 -3.88
C MET A 1 9.76 16.58 -4.32
N ASN A 2 9.90 16.17 -5.57
CA ASN A 2 9.41 14.86 -6.02
C ASN A 2 10.18 13.76 -5.30
N GLU A 3 9.47 12.79 -4.72
CA GLU A 3 10.08 11.60 -4.14
C GLU A 3 10.46 10.66 -5.27
N GLU A 4 11.74 10.30 -5.35
CA GLU A 4 12.26 9.42 -6.40
C GLU A 4 11.60 8.03 -6.30
N ILE A 5 11.12 7.52 -7.45
CA ILE A 5 10.48 6.20 -7.55
C ILE A 5 11.60 5.16 -7.55
N TRP A 6 11.52 4.21 -6.61
CA TRP A 6 12.40 3.03 -6.57
C TRP A 6 11.98 2.02 -7.63
N PHE A 7 10.71 1.61 -7.64
CA PHE A 7 10.17 0.80 -8.73
C PHE A 7 8.70 1.10 -9.01
N GLU A 8 8.29 0.78 -10.23
CA GLU A 8 6.90 0.79 -10.67
C GLU A 8 6.50 -0.62 -11.09
N GLU A 9 5.31 -1.05 -10.69
CA GLU A 9 4.78 -2.36 -11.03
C GLU A 9 3.32 -2.27 -11.50
N PRO A 10 2.96 -2.91 -12.63
CA PRO A 10 1.57 -3.05 -13.02
C PRO A 10 0.87 -4.05 -12.11
N LEU A 11 -0.30 -3.66 -11.59
CA LEU A 11 -1.20 -4.55 -10.87
C LEU A 11 -2.26 -5.08 -11.83
N LEU A 12 -2.27 -6.39 -12.01
CA LEU A 12 -3.09 -7.08 -12.99
C LEU A 12 -4.17 -7.92 -12.32
N PRO A 13 -5.33 -8.08 -12.97
CA PRO A 13 -6.35 -8.98 -12.48
C PRO A 13 -5.92 -10.44 -12.71
N PRO A 14 -6.28 -11.37 -11.80
CA PRO A 14 -6.08 -12.79 -12.05
C PRO A 14 -6.85 -13.24 -13.31
N GLU A 15 -6.25 -14.12 -14.11
CA GLU A 15 -6.86 -14.59 -15.37
C GLU A 15 -8.27 -15.17 -15.15
N ALA A 16 -8.46 -15.96 -14.09
CA ALA A 16 -9.77 -16.51 -13.75
C ALA A 16 -10.84 -15.42 -13.52
N MET A 17 -10.45 -14.29 -12.88
CA MET A 17 -11.35 -13.16 -12.63
C MET A 17 -11.65 -12.39 -13.91
N VAL A 18 -10.68 -12.27 -14.82
CA VAL A 18 -10.90 -11.69 -16.15
C VAL A 18 -11.94 -12.51 -16.91
N GLU A 19 -11.77 -13.83 -16.95
CA GLU A 19 -12.69 -14.72 -17.68
C GLU A 19 -14.11 -14.69 -17.11
N GLU A 20 -14.25 -14.74 -15.78
CA GLU A 20 -15.55 -14.67 -15.12
C GLU A 20 -16.25 -13.33 -15.39
N THR A 21 -15.52 -12.23 -15.24
CA THR A 21 -16.04 -10.88 -15.49
C THR A 21 -16.46 -10.73 -16.95
N ALA A 22 -15.64 -11.21 -17.89
CA ALA A 22 -15.94 -11.15 -19.31
C ALA A 22 -17.22 -11.94 -19.66
N LYS A 23 -17.38 -13.16 -19.14
CA LYS A 23 -18.60 -13.97 -19.31
C LYS A 23 -19.85 -13.28 -18.74
N GLY A 24 -19.70 -12.60 -17.59
CA GLY A 24 -20.79 -11.81 -17.00
C GLY A 24 -21.22 -10.64 -17.87
N LEU A 25 -20.25 -9.89 -18.41
CA LEU A 25 -20.49 -8.76 -19.31
C LEU A 25 -21.05 -9.21 -20.67
N GLU A 26 -20.62 -10.34 -21.20
CA GLU A 26 -21.14 -10.92 -22.44
C GLU A 26 -22.64 -11.23 -22.34
N LYS A 27 -23.07 -11.86 -21.23
CA LYS A 27 -24.49 -12.14 -20.96
C LYS A 27 -25.34 -10.86 -20.86
N LEU A 28 -24.75 -9.76 -20.39
CA LEU A 28 -25.41 -8.46 -20.34
C LEU A 28 -25.45 -7.81 -21.73
N ALA A 29 -24.36 -7.89 -22.50
CA ALA A 29 -24.27 -7.39 -23.87
C ALA A 29 -25.35 -8.02 -24.77
N ALA A 30 -25.53 -9.34 -24.65
CA ALA A 30 -26.54 -10.08 -25.41
C ALA A 30 -27.98 -9.63 -25.14
N ARG A 31 -28.24 -8.95 -24.01
CA ARG A 31 -29.56 -8.41 -23.66
C ARG A 31 -29.71 -6.97 -24.14
N ASP A 32 -28.71 -6.13 -23.90
CA ASP A 32 -28.73 -4.71 -24.24
C ASP A 32 -27.31 -4.12 -24.28
N GLU A 33 -26.75 -4.00 -25.49
CA GLU A 33 -25.41 -3.48 -25.71
C GLU A 33 -25.27 -1.99 -25.37
N ARG A 34 -26.32 -1.20 -25.64
CA ARG A 34 -26.31 0.25 -25.35
C ARG A 34 -26.26 0.46 -23.86
N ARG A 35 -27.12 -0.24 -23.13
CA ARG A 35 -27.12 -0.21 -21.67
C ARG A 35 -25.79 -0.70 -21.11
N LEU A 36 -25.19 -1.74 -21.67
CA LEU A 36 -23.87 -2.20 -21.24
C LEU A 36 -22.80 -1.12 -21.45
N ALA A 37 -22.78 -0.47 -22.61
CA ALA A 37 -21.82 0.60 -22.91
C ALA A 37 -21.99 1.82 -21.99
N GLU A 38 -23.23 2.26 -21.79
CA GLU A 38 -23.58 3.38 -20.90
C GLU A 38 -23.26 3.07 -19.43
N GLU A 39 -23.57 1.86 -18.97
CA GLU A 39 -23.39 1.46 -17.57
C GLU A 39 -21.93 1.12 -17.23
N LYS A 40 -21.13 0.62 -18.18
CA LYS A 40 -19.78 0.06 -17.93
C LYS A 40 -18.64 0.86 -18.53
N SER A 41 -18.93 2.02 -19.12
CA SER A 41 -17.94 2.84 -19.85
C SER A 41 -17.22 2.03 -20.96
N LEU A 42 -17.92 1.05 -21.52
CA LEU A 42 -17.45 0.26 -22.65
C LEU A 42 -17.62 1.09 -23.92
N ASP A 43 -16.61 1.10 -24.80
CA ASP A 43 -16.74 1.75 -26.11
C ASP A 43 -17.76 0.99 -26.95
N LEU A 44 -18.98 1.54 -27.03
CA LEU A 44 -20.10 0.96 -27.79
C LEU A 44 -19.73 0.76 -29.26
N ALA A 45 -19.03 1.72 -29.86
CA ALA A 45 -18.69 1.68 -31.29
C ALA A 45 -17.61 0.62 -31.55
N ALA A 46 -16.67 0.42 -30.63
CA ALA A 46 -15.72 -0.69 -30.70
C ALA A 46 -16.44 -2.04 -30.52
N LEU A 47 -17.34 -2.16 -29.53
CA LEU A 47 -18.07 -3.39 -29.25
C LEU A 47 -18.98 -3.81 -30.41
N GLN A 48 -19.68 -2.86 -31.04
CA GLN A 48 -20.57 -3.12 -32.18
C GLN A 48 -19.81 -3.52 -33.46
N ARG A 49 -18.57 -3.03 -33.62
CA ARG A 49 -17.71 -3.36 -34.77
C ARG A 49 -16.89 -4.63 -34.58
N ALA A 50 -16.85 -5.19 -33.37
CA ALA A 50 -16.09 -6.39 -33.08
C ALA A 50 -16.73 -7.61 -33.77
N GLU A 51 -15.94 -8.32 -34.57
CA GLU A 51 -16.33 -9.60 -35.17
C GLU A 51 -16.58 -10.66 -34.08
N ASP A 52 -15.76 -10.62 -33.02
CA ASP A 52 -15.92 -11.41 -31.80
C ASP A 52 -16.10 -10.48 -30.59
N LYS A 53 -17.34 -10.35 -30.13
CA LYS A 53 -17.72 -9.52 -28.98
C LYS A 53 -17.17 -10.05 -27.67
N ALA A 54 -17.08 -11.38 -27.51
CA ALA A 54 -16.54 -11.97 -26.30
C ALA A 54 -15.05 -11.67 -26.17
N ALA A 55 -14.31 -11.79 -27.27
CA ALA A 55 -12.91 -11.38 -27.32
C ALA A 55 -12.72 -9.87 -27.06
N ALA A 56 -13.59 -9.02 -27.62
CA ALA A 56 -13.53 -7.58 -27.37
C ALA A 56 -13.80 -7.20 -25.90
N ILE A 57 -14.77 -7.86 -25.25
CA ILE A 57 -15.07 -7.66 -23.83
C ILE A 57 -13.91 -8.15 -22.95
N ARG A 58 -13.35 -9.34 -23.23
CA ARG A 58 -12.19 -9.86 -22.52
C ARG A 58 -11.01 -8.88 -22.61
N ARG A 59 -10.70 -8.42 -23.82
CA ARG A 59 -9.64 -7.45 -24.08
C ARG A 59 -9.88 -6.14 -23.33
N TYR A 60 -11.11 -5.63 -23.29
CA TYR A 60 -11.46 -4.45 -22.50
C TYR A 60 -11.13 -4.64 -21.01
N VAL A 61 -11.53 -5.76 -20.41
CA VAL A 61 -11.22 -6.06 -19.01
C VAL A 61 -9.71 -6.13 -18.81
N GLU A 62 -9.00 -6.86 -19.66
CA GLU A 62 -7.55 -7.01 -19.58
C GLU A 62 -6.80 -5.68 -19.72
N GLU A 63 -7.27 -4.76 -20.56
CA GLU A 63 -6.62 -3.46 -20.81
C GLU A 63 -6.99 -2.40 -19.76
N ARG A 64 -8.24 -2.38 -19.27
CA ARG A 64 -8.76 -1.32 -18.40
C ARG A 64 -8.73 -1.65 -16.91
N ALA A 65 -8.82 -2.92 -16.53
CA ALA A 65 -8.72 -3.34 -15.13
C ALA A 65 -7.25 -3.40 -14.66
N ARG A 66 -6.45 -2.38 -14.97
CA ARG A 66 -5.03 -2.32 -14.63
C ARG A 66 -4.77 -1.21 -13.62
N GLY A 67 -4.16 -1.63 -12.53
CA GLY A 67 -3.63 -0.74 -11.52
C GLY A 67 -2.15 -0.48 -11.75
N VAL A 68 -1.63 0.55 -11.09
CA VAL A 68 -0.20 0.87 -11.03
C VAL A 68 0.17 1.09 -9.58
N LEU A 69 1.18 0.36 -9.14
CA LEU A 69 1.85 0.59 -7.86
C LEU A 69 3.19 1.28 -8.13
N ARG A 70 3.43 2.43 -7.50
CA ARG A 70 4.78 3.02 -7.46
C ARG A 70 5.27 2.99 -6.03
N VAL A 71 6.48 2.48 -5.84
CA VAL A 71 7.14 2.48 -4.54
C VAL A 71 8.25 3.51 -4.60
N HIS A 72 8.19 4.49 -3.71
CA HIS A 72 9.24 5.50 -3.59
C HIS A 72 10.40 4.96 -2.77
N TYR A 73 11.61 5.49 -2.99
CA TYR A 73 12.77 5.14 -2.19
C TYR A 73 12.48 5.34 -0.69
N PRO A 74 12.61 4.29 0.14
CA PRO A 74 12.35 4.41 1.56
C PRO A 74 13.37 5.36 2.18
N ARG A 75 12.89 6.25 3.04
CA ARG A 75 13.76 7.11 3.85
C ARG A 75 13.93 6.47 5.22
N TYR A 76 15.13 6.56 5.77
CA TYR A 76 15.38 6.03 7.10
C TYR A 76 16.33 6.93 7.89
N CYS A 77 16.20 6.89 9.21
CA CYS A 77 17.19 7.44 10.12
C CYS A 77 17.42 6.47 11.28
N LEU A 78 18.65 6.45 11.79
CA LEU A 78 18.98 5.75 13.03
C LEU A 78 18.38 6.53 14.20
N LEU A 79 17.69 5.83 15.11
CA LEU A 79 17.16 6.41 16.33
C LEU A 79 18.29 6.71 17.33
N ALA A 80 18.21 7.87 17.96
CA ALA A 80 19.09 8.21 19.06
C ALA A 80 18.78 7.34 20.30
N PRO A 81 19.75 7.08 21.19
CA PRO A 81 19.51 6.31 22.40
C PRO A 81 18.38 6.85 23.28
N GLU A 82 18.21 8.17 23.32
CA GLU A 82 17.10 8.83 24.04
C GLU A 82 15.73 8.47 23.44
N GLU A 83 15.62 8.44 22.11
CA GLU A 83 14.38 8.09 21.40
C GLU A 83 14.06 6.60 21.55
N ALA A 84 15.09 5.76 21.52
CA ALA A 84 14.99 4.31 21.72
C ALA A 84 14.49 3.95 23.13
N ALA A 85 14.89 4.71 24.16
CA ALA A 85 14.55 4.46 25.56
C ALA A 85 13.03 4.59 25.84
N HIS A 86 12.30 5.27 24.97
CA HIS A 86 10.86 5.49 25.13
C HIS A 86 9.99 4.52 24.33
N LEU A 87 10.59 3.64 23.52
CA LEU A 87 9.85 2.58 22.82
C LEU A 87 9.27 1.61 23.85
N GLN A 88 7.96 1.37 23.75
CA GLN A 88 7.30 0.35 24.57
C GLN A 88 7.79 -1.04 24.16
N THR A 89 7.59 -2.01 25.06
CA THR A 89 7.88 -3.43 24.82
C THR A 89 7.35 -3.86 23.45
N ALA A 90 8.16 -4.60 22.68
CA ALA A 90 7.77 -5.12 21.38
C ALA A 90 6.45 -5.89 21.46
N PRO A 91 5.69 -5.99 20.34
CA PRO A 91 4.44 -6.75 20.31
C PRO A 91 4.58 -8.18 20.86
N SER A 92 5.76 -8.79 20.69
CA SER A 92 6.18 -10.09 21.23
C SER A 92 6.34 -10.15 22.75
N GLY A 93 6.12 -9.05 23.49
CA GLY A 93 6.20 -9.01 24.95
C GLY A 93 7.62 -9.07 25.51
N LEU A 94 8.63 -8.72 24.69
CA LEU A 94 10.03 -8.67 25.12
C LEU A 94 10.22 -7.66 26.28
N PRO A 95 11.01 -8.01 27.31
CA PRO A 95 11.23 -7.13 28.44
C PRO A 95 11.93 -5.82 28.02
N PRO A 96 11.62 -4.68 28.69
CA PRO A 96 12.30 -3.42 28.45
C PRO A 96 13.82 -3.58 28.54
N GLY A 97 14.56 -3.13 27.53
CA GLY A 97 16.03 -3.26 27.44
C GLY A 97 16.55 -4.40 26.57
N ALA A 98 15.72 -5.40 26.19
CA ALA A 98 16.10 -6.40 25.19
C ALA A 98 16.20 -5.80 23.76
N LEU A 99 15.40 -4.77 23.49
CA LEU A 99 15.30 -4.06 22.20
C LEU A 99 16.46 -3.10 21.93
N ALA A 100 17.24 -2.76 22.96
CA ALA A 100 18.29 -1.74 22.88
C ALA A 100 19.69 -2.31 22.60
N GLN A 101 19.79 -3.61 22.26
CA GLN A 101 21.09 -4.21 21.90
C GLN A 101 21.42 -4.04 20.40
N GLY A 102 20.40 -3.85 19.55
CA GLY A 102 20.55 -3.65 18.11
C GLY A 102 20.54 -2.18 17.67
N LYS A 103 20.74 -1.95 16.37
CA LYS A 103 20.49 -0.64 15.74
C LYS A 103 19.00 -0.49 15.48
N LEU A 104 18.41 0.65 15.84
CA LEU A 104 16.99 0.94 15.62
C LEU A 104 16.82 2.00 14.55
N TYR A 105 15.96 1.76 13.59
CA TYR A 105 15.69 2.68 12.48
C TYR A 105 14.24 3.09 12.44
N LEU A 106 13.98 4.39 12.28
CA LEU A 106 12.68 4.88 11.80
C LEU A 106 12.72 4.87 10.28
N VAL A 107 11.84 4.11 9.66
CA VAL A 107 11.74 3.97 8.21
C VAL A 107 10.40 4.55 7.74
N ARG A 108 10.44 5.39 6.71
CA ARG A 108 9.29 5.93 6.00
C ARG A 108 9.20 5.29 4.62
N LEU A 109 8.09 4.62 4.37
CA LEU A 109 7.73 3.97 3.11
C LEU A 109 6.70 4.84 2.37
N GLY A 110 6.99 5.23 1.13
CA GLY A 110 6.06 5.93 0.25
C GLY A 110 5.50 4.99 -0.81
N ILE A 111 4.17 4.91 -0.90
CA ILE A 111 3.45 4.02 -1.83
C ILE A 111 2.41 4.83 -2.60
N GLU A 112 2.49 4.81 -3.92
CA GLU A 112 1.52 5.42 -4.80
C GLU A 112 0.61 4.35 -5.40
N PHE A 113 -0.70 4.54 -5.24
CA PHE A 113 -1.70 3.79 -5.99
C PHE A 113 -2.23 4.67 -7.12
N ASP A 114 -2.19 4.14 -8.33
CA ASP A 114 -2.67 4.85 -9.50
C ASP A 114 -3.34 3.91 -10.52
N VAL A 115 -4.06 4.50 -11.46
CA VAL A 115 -4.67 3.83 -12.61
C VAL A 115 -4.25 4.54 -13.89
N LEU A 116 -4.31 3.84 -15.02
CA LEU A 116 -4.02 4.44 -16.32
C LEU A 116 -4.94 5.65 -16.59
N PRO A 117 -4.48 6.70 -17.29
CA PRO A 117 -5.29 7.88 -17.58
C PRO A 117 -6.66 7.53 -18.20
N GLU A 118 -6.67 6.61 -19.16
CA GLU A 118 -7.89 6.18 -19.85
C GLU A 118 -8.82 5.39 -18.92
N ALA A 119 -8.26 4.65 -17.94
CA ALA A 119 -9.06 3.97 -16.92
C ALA A 119 -9.66 4.99 -15.94
N ARG A 120 -8.89 6.02 -15.56
CA ARG A 120 -9.38 7.13 -14.72
C ARG A 120 -10.54 7.88 -15.36
N GLU A 121 -10.43 8.21 -16.65
CA GLU A 121 -11.50 8.85 -17.43
C GLU A 121 -12.76 7.98 -17.50
N ALA A 122 -12.58 6.66 -17.58
CA ALA A 122 -13.67 5.69 -17.55
C ALA A 122 -14.27 5.48 -16.13
N GLY A 123 -13.74 6.16 -15.11
CA GLY A 123 -14.23 6.14 -13.73
C GLY A 123 -13.69 5.00 -12.87
N TRP A 124 -12.60 4.36 -13.28
CA TRP A 124 -11.95 3.33 -12.48
C TRP A 124 -11.20 3.92 -11.30
N ALA A 125 -11.32 3.26 -10.15
CA ALA A 125 -10.60 3.66 -8.95
C ALA A 125 -10.45 2.50 -7.96
N TYR A 126 -9.47 2.59 -7.07
CA TYR A 126 -9.35 1.67 -5.95
C TYR A 126 -10.38 1.97 -4.86
N THR A 127 -11.12 0.95 -4.46
CA THR A 127 -11.99 0.99 -3.28
C THR A 127 -11.34 0.35 -2.06
N GLU A 128 -10.45 -0.62 -2.27
CA GLU A 128 -9.61 -1.21 -1.24
C GLU A 128 -8.20 -1.38 -1.79
N ALA A 129 -7.20 -1.23 -0.93
CA ALA A 129 -5.81 -1.50 -1.26
C ALA A 129 -5.05 -2.08 -0.07
N TRP A 130 -4.10 -2.95 -0.36
CA TRP A 130 -3.20 -3.55 0.62
C TRP A 130 -1.76 -3.22 0.24
N CYS A 131 -1.03 -2.59 1.16
CA CYS A 131 0.42 -2.46 1.07
C CYS A 131 1.06 -3.44 2.04
N ARG A 132 1.84 -4.40 1.52
CA ARG A 132 2.57 -5.38 2.31
C ARG A 132 4.06 -5.11 2.18
N ALA A 133 4.77 -5.19 3.28
CA ALA A 133 6.22 -5.10 3.33
C ALA A 133 6.79 -6.36 3.99
N TYR A 134 8.02 -6.70 3.64
CA TYR A 134 8.74 -7.82 4.24
C TYR A 134 10.19 -7.46 4.53
N LEU A 135 10.61 -7.69 5.77
CA LEU A 135 11.93 -7.40 6.30
C LEU A 135 12.73 -8.69 6.45
N PHE A 136 13.94 -8.71 5.91
CA PHE A 136 14.82 -9.87 6.00
C PHE A 136 16.29 -9.48 5.94
N SER A 137 17.16 -10.35 6.46
CA SER A 137 18.62 -10.27 6.29
C SER A 137 19.12 -11.55 5.61
N PRO A 138 19.55 -11.50 4.33
CA PRO A 138 20.07 -12.67 3.63
C PRO A 138 21.29 -13.26 4.34
N GLY A 139 21.33 -14.59 4.46
CA GLY A 139 22.50 -15.32 4.97
C GLY A 139 22.82 -15.15 6.45
N SER A 140 21.97 -14.46 7.24
CA SER A 140 22.13 -14.37 8.69
C SER A 140 21.08 -15.22 9.42
N SER A 141 21.49 -15.85 10.51
CA SER A 141 20.59 -16.52 11.45
C SER A 141 19.78 -15.53 12.29
N ALA A 142 20.28 -14.30 12.48
CA ALA A 142 19.55 -13.21 13.11
C ALA A 142 18.79 -12.41 12.04
N GLN A 143 17.51 -12.17 12.29
CA GLN A 143 16.60 -11.47 11.37
C GLN A 143 16.18 -10.13 11.96
N PRO A 144 15.84 -9.13 11.11
CA PRO A 144 15.28 -7.86 11.57
C PRO A 144 13.94 -8.07 12.25
N ARG A 145 13.52 -7.11 13.07
CA ARG A 145 12.21 -7.13 13.75
C ARG A 145 11.50 -5.79 13.62
N LEU A 146 10.19 -5.85 13.47
CA LEU A 146 9.30 -4.71 13.47
C LEU A 146 8.84 -4.44 14.90
N LEU A 147 9.22 -3.28 15.44
CA LEU A 147 8.88 -2.91 16.81
C LEU A 147 7.61 -2.07 16.89
N ASP A 148 7.39 -1.20 15.90
CA ASP A 148 6.18 -0.41 15.78
C ASP A 148 5.89 -0.07 14.32
N LEU A 149 4.64 0.28 14.03
CA LEU A 149 4.18 0.67 12.71
C LEU A 149 3.12 1.75 12.80
N TYR A 150 3.06 2.59 11.76
CA TYR A 150 2.19 3.74 11.72
C TYR A 150 1.69 4.01 10.30
N PRO A 151 0.42 4.40 10.12
CA PRO A 151 -0.61 4.42 11.15
C PRO A 151 -1.10 3.01 11.50
N GLN A 152 -1.44 2.78 12.78
CA GLN A 152 -2.11 1.53 13.18
C GLN A 152 -3.62 1.62 12.92
N ARG A 153 -4.25 2.77 13.20
CA ARG A 153 -5.68 3.01 12.96
C ARG A 153 -5.92 4.48 12.65
N LEU A 154 -6.45 4.78 11.46
CA LEU A 154 -6.98 6.08 11.09
C LEU A 154 -8.36 5.90 10.48
N TYR A 155 -9.37 6.55 11.07
CA TYR A 155 -10.76 6.51 10.61
C TYR A 155 -11.17 7.83 9.97
N GLU A 156 -12.03 7.77 8.95
CA GLU A 156 -12.53 8.94 8.20
C GLU A 156 -13.44 9.84 9.06
N GLY A 157 -13.42 11.15 8.77
CA GLY A 157 -14.44 12.11 9.24
C GLY A 157 -13.96 13.23 10.16
N GLY A 158 -12.70 13.19 10.64
CA GLY A 158 -12.12 14.26 11.48
C GLY A 158 -10.88 14.90 10.86
N PRO A 159 -10.70 16.24 10.94
CA PRO A 159 -9.41 16.85 10.64
C PRO A 159 -8.39 16.31 11.65
N THR A 160 -7.44 15.52 11.16
CA THR A 160 -6.47 14.85 12.02
C THR A 160 -5.08 15.26 11.59
N THR A 161 -4.32 15.80 12.53
CA THR A 161 -2.89 16.03 12.33
C THR A 161 -2.15 14.77 12.77
N VAL A 162 -1.48 14.12 11.83
CA VAL A 162 -0.61 12.98 12.12
C VAL A 162 0.82 13.52 12.23
N ARG A 163 1.36 13.56 13.45
CA ARG A 163 2.77 13.86 13.71
C ARG A 163 3.46 12.59 14.21
N VAL A 164 4.45 12.12 13.47
CA VAL A 164 5.32 11.03 13.91
C VAL A 164 6.48 11.66 14.71
N GLU A 165 6.46 11.47 16.03
CA GLU A 165 7.59 11.78 16.91
C GLU A 165 8.29 10.48 17.25
N ALA A 166 9.59 10.38 16.93
CA ALA A 166 10.41 9.25 17.36
C ALA A 166 10.41 9.20 18.90
N GLY A 167 9.97 8.07 19.47
CA GLY A 167 9.99 7.83 20.91
C GLY A 167 8.72 8.19 21.70
N LEU A 168 7.56 8.54 21.12
CA LEU A 168 6.34 8.77 21.95
C LEU A 168 5.04 8.18 21.41
N GLY A 169 5.10 7.36 20.36
CA GLY A 169 3.89 6.97 19.65
C GLY A 169 3.35 8.13 18.81
N LEU A 170 2.68 7.81 17.70
CA LEU A 170 1.92 8.80 16.94
C LEU A 170 0.99 9.60 17.87
N LYS A 171 1.24 10.91 18.02
CA LYS A 171 0.27 11.82 18.64
C LYS A 171 -0.66 12.34 17.56
N ALA A 172 -1.81 11.69 17.40
CA ALA A 172 -2.94 12.24 16.65
C ALA A 172 -3.69 13.22 17.56
N GLY A 173 -3.72 14.52 17.23
CA GLY A 173 -4.37 15.53 18.05
C GLY A 173 -4.73 16.80 17.30
N ILE A 174 -5.73 17.53 17.83
CA ILE A 174 -6.10 18.89 17.40
C ILE A 174 -5.04 19.84 17.97
N VAL A 175 -4.47 20.70 17.13
CA VAL A 175 -3.29 21.51 17.48
C VAL A 175 -3.53 22.40 18.69
N GLY A 176 -2.76 22.16 19.75
CA GLY A 176 -2.28 23.16 20.68
C GLY A 176 -0.79 23.37 20.43
N THR A 177 -0.37 24.60 20.17
CA THR A 177 0.99 25.00 19.84
C THR A 177 2.02 24.58 20.90
N GLN A 178 2.94 23.66 20.57
CA GLN A 178 4.27 23.61 21.19
C GLN A 178 5.37 23.27 20.17
N LEU A 179 6.34 24.18 20.11
CA LEU A 179 7.57 24.14 19.33
C LEU A 179 8.61 23.31 20.12
N GLY A 180 9.15 22.25 19.52
CA GLY A 180 10.29 21.53 20.09
C GLY A 180 10.48 20.12 19.54
N LYS A 181 11.62 19.91 18.86
CA LYS A 181 12.28 18.67 18.44
C LYS A 181 11.58 17.79 17.35
N LEU A 182 12.36 17.59 16.29
CA LEU A 182 12.24 16.67 15.13
C LEU A 182 10.85 16.10 14.87
N SER A 183 10.04 16.85 14.12
CA SER A 183 8.81 16.38 13.49
C SER A 183 9.14 15.81 12.10
N ALA A 184 9.07 14.49 11.94
CA ALA A 184 9.11 13.88 10.61
C ALA A 184 7.67 13.82 10.09
N ASP A 185 7.35 14.80 9.24
CA ASP A 185 6.12 14.95 8.47
C ASP A 185 4.83 15.25 9.27
N LEU A 186 4.23 16.39 8.93
CA LEU A 186 2.96 16.88 9.44
C LEU A 186 1.92 16.77 8.33
N HIS A 187 1.05 15.77 8.39
CA HIS A 187 -0.11 15.72 7.50
C HIS A 187 -1.29 16.40 8.18
N VAL A 188 -1.72 17.56 7.66
CA VAL A 188 -2.91 18.29 8.09
C VAL A 188 -4.01 18.08 7.06
N GLY A 189 -5.04 17.31 7.39
CA GLY A 189 -6.17 17.07 6.49
C GLY A 189 -7.26 16.17 7.05
N GLN A 190 -8.32 15.96 6.27
CA GLN A 190 -9.28 14.87 6.52
C GLN A 190 -8.61 13.55 6.15
N VAL A 191 -8.67 12.57 7.06
CA VAL A 191 -8.22 11.21 6.79
C VAL A 191 -9.15 10.58 5.75
N THR A 192 -8.64 10.42 4.54
CA THR A 192 -9.28 9.66 3.47
C THR A 192 -8.17 8.95 2.70
N PRO A 193 -8.09 7.62 2.65
CA PRO A 193 -9.05 6.58 3.09
C PRO A 193 -8.91 6.20 4.58
N VAL A 194 -9.76 5.29 5.06
CA VAL A 194 -9.52 4.57 6.34
C VAL A 194 -8.25 3.74 6.19
N THR A 195 -7.33 3.82 7.15
CA THR A 195 -6.06 3.09 7.10
C THR A 195 -5.85 2.28 8.38
N LEU A 196 -5.60 0.99 8.25
CA LEU A 196 -5.33 0.07 9.35
C LEU A 196 -3.97 -0.61 9.14
N GLY A 197 -3.13 -0.64 10.16
CA GLY A 197 -1.79 -1.23 10.11
C GLY A 197 -1.67 -2.46 11.01
N PHE A 198 -0.90 -3.45 10.56
CA PHE A 198 -0.76 -4.77 11.19
C PHE A 198 0.69 -5.26 11.12
N PHE A 199 1.18 -5.93 12.17
CA PHE A 199 2.58 -6.39 12.26
C PHE A 199 2.90 -7.62 11.40
N GLY A 200 1.88 -8.40 11.05
CA GLY A 200 2.02 -9.62 10.24
C GLY A 200 2.89 -10.70 10.90
N GLU A 201 3.37 -11.63 10.08
CA GLU A 201 4.10 -12.82 10.54
C GLU A 201 5.48 -12.49 11.09
N GLU A 202 5.84 -13.16 12.19
CA GLU A 202 7.16 -13.12 12.84
C GLU A 202 7.68 -11.72 13.19
N GLU A 203 6.80 -10.70 13.23
CA GLU A 203 7.20 -9.29 13.36
C GLU A 203 8.13 -8.85 12.20
N ARG A 204 7.96 -9.42 11.00
CA ARG A 204 8.77 -9.08 9.82
C ARG A 204 7.96 -8.69 8.61
N ALA A 205 6.63 -8.87 8.66
CA ALA A 205 5.75 -8.69 7.52
C ALA A 205 4.65 -7.64 7.75
N PRO A 206 5.00 -6.36 8.01
CA PRO A 206 3.97 -5.33 8.20
C PRO A 206 3.06 -5.23 6.98
N TYR A 207 1.79 -4.94 7.22
CA TYR A 207 0.89 -4.56 6.15
C TYR A 207 -0.11 -3.48 6.58
N TRP A 208 -0.55 -2.71 5.59
CA TRP A 208 -1.57 -1.68 5.73
C TRP A 208 -2.73 -1.98 4.81
N GLU A 209 -3.95 -1.86 5.35
CA GLU A 209 -5.20 -1.89 4.61
C GLU A 209 -5.73 -0.47 4.45
N LEU A 210 -6.08 -0.11 3.23
CA LEU A 210 -6.71 1.15 2.88
C LEU A 210 -8.12 0.86 2.39
N ARG A 211 -9.12 1.57 2.90
CA ARG A 211 -10.53 1.42 2.49
C ARG A 211 -11.15 2.77 2.15
N ALA A 212 -11.53 2.92 0.88
CA ALA A 212 -12.26 4.06 0.38
C ALA A 212 -13.63 4.14 1.04
N LYS A 213 -14.11 5.36 1.28
CA LYS A 213 -15.48 5.64 1.68
C LYS A 213 -16.06 6.72 0.78
N GLU A 214 -15.63 7.98 0.95
CA GLU A 214 -16.05 9.07 0.07
C GLU A 214 -15.10 9.28 -1.11
N LYS A 215 -13.79 9.16 -0.86
CA LYS A 215 -12.75 9.39 -1.87
C LYS A 215 -12.06 8.08 -2.28
N PRO A 216 -11.71 7.94 -3.57
CA PRO A 216 -10.97 6.78 -4.04
C PRO A 216 -9.55 6.74 -3.47
N ILE A 217 -8.95 5.56 -3.42
CA ILE A 217 -7.55 5.38 -3.02
C ILE A 217 -6.67 5.70 -4.24
N LEU A 218 -6.12 6.91 -4.30
CA LEU A 218 -5.27 7.37 -5.39
C LEU A 218 -4.19 8.32 -4.85
N GLY A 219 -3.01 8.25 -5.46
CA GLY A 219 -1.85 9.06 -5.10
C GLY A 219 -0.99 8.43 -4.03
N VAL A 220 -0.10 9.25 -3.45
CA VAL A 220 0.96 8.79 -2.54
C VAL A 220 0.45 8.70 -1.11
N TYR A 221 0.74 7.58 -0.47
CA TYR A 221 0.52 7.31 0.95
C TYR A 221 1.86 7.02 1.62
N HIS A 222 2.04 7.60 2.80
CA HIS A 222 3.22 7.37 3.62
C HIS A 222 2.89 6.48 4.81
N PHE A 223 3.75 5.50 5.02
CA PHE A 223 3.72 4.60 6.17
C PHE A 223 5.05 4.68 6.90
N TRP A 224 5.03 4.50 8.21
CA TRP A 224 6.24 4.50 9.03
C TRP A 224 6.34 3.21 9.81
N MET A 225 7.56 2.78 10.05
CA MET A 225 7.85 1.61 10.87
C MET A 225 9.15 1.81 11.65
N ILE A 226 9.20 1.22 12.83
CA ILE A 226 10.42 1.14 13.64
C ILE A 226 10.99 -0.27 13.48
N VAL A 227 12.19 -0.35 12.93
CA VAL A 227 12.86 -1.61 12.60
C VAL A 227 14.09 -1.78 13.47
N GLU A 228 14.18 -2.92 14.15
CA GLU A 228 15.38 -3.37 14.84
C GLU A 228 16.25 -4.21 13.90
N GLN A 229 17.53 -3.87 13.83
CA GLN A 229 18.60 -4.74 13.35
C GLN A 229 19.34 -5.30 14.58
N PRO A 230 19.02 -6.51 15.05
CA PRO A 230 19.63 -7.07 16.24
C PRO A 230 21.11 -7.43 16.02
N PRO A 231 21.91 -7.60 17.08
CA PRO A 231 23.29 -8.06 16.95
C PRO A 231 23.40 -9.36 16.13
N GLY A 232 24.38 -9.42 15.22
CA GLY A 232 24.57 -10.54 14.30
C GLY A 232 23.62 -10.56 13.10
N CYS A 233 22.60 -9.69 13.06
CA CYS A 233 21.80 -9.47 11.86
C CYS A 233 22.67 -8.81 10.78
N GLY A 234 22.64 -9.36 9.57
CA GLY A 234 23.32 -8.78 8.42
C GLY A 234 22.63 -7.51 7.94
N GLN A 235 22.85 -7.17 6.67
CA GLN A 235 22.16 -6.03 6.06
C GLN A 235 20.66 -6.28 6.00
N VAL A 236 19.88 -5.39 6.60
CA VAL A 236 18.41 -5.44 6.54
C VAL A 236 17.97 -5.06 5.13
N ARG A 237 17.06 -5.84 4.57
CA ARG A 237 16.46 -5.60 3.27
C ARG A 237 14.95 -5.49 3.41
N LEU A 238 14.38 -4.62 2.59
CA LEU A 238 12.94 -4.39 2.47
C LEU A 238 12.47 -4.81 1.08
N ALA A 239 11.47 -5.68 1.04
CA ALA A 239 10.65 -5.93 -0.14
C ALA A 239 9.23 -5.40 0.10
N VAL A 240 8.56 -5.00 -0.98
CA VAL A 240 7.20 -4.43 -0.92
C VAL A 240 6.33 -5.09 -1.98
N LEU A 241 5.05 -5.24 -1.67
CA LEU A 241 4.01 -5.75 -2.55
C LEU A 241 2.72 -4.95 -2.35
N GLY A 242 2.03 -4.64 -3.45
CA GLY A 242 0.75 -3.94 -3.43
C GLY A 242 -0.35 -4.77 -4.06
N GLU A 243 -1.55 -4.74 -3.48
CA GLU A 243 -2.76 -5.36 -4.01
C GLU A 243 -3.91 -4.36 -3.88
N GLY A 244 -4.99 -4.58 -4.61
CA GLY A 244 -6.18 -3.77 -4.41
C GLY A 244 -7.39 -4.26 -5.19
N ASN A 245 -8.53 -3.65 -4.91
CA ASN A 245 -9.78 -3.87 -5.62
C ASN A 245 -10.06 -2.64 -6.48
N LEU A 246 -10.03 -2.84 -7.80
CA LEU A 246 -10.41 -1.81 -8.75
C LEU A 246 -11.91 -1.87 -9.01
N GLN A 247 -12.59 -0.79 -8.66
CA GLN A 247 -14.01 -0.62 -8.90
C GLN A 247 -14.22 0.12 -10.22
N ALA A 248 -15.03 -0.50 -11.08
CA ALA A 248 -15.79 0.19 -12.12
C ALA A 248 -17.24 0.35 -11.64
N ARG A 249 -18.06 1.20 -12.26
CA ARG A 249 -19.43 1.56 -11.81
C ARG A 249 -20.26 0.43 -11.18
N LEU A 250 -20.21 -0.79 -11.72
CA LEU A 250 -21.08 -1.90 -11.33
C LEU A 250 -20.35 -3.21 -11.00
N PHE A 251 -19.01 -3.21 -10.97
CA PHE A 251 -18.25 -4.40 -10.59
C PHE A 251 -16.87 -4.01 -10.03
N SER A 252 -16.37 -4.87 -9.15
CA SER A 252 -15.02 -4.78 -8.59
C SER A 252 -14.22 -5.95 -9.13
N ILE A 253 -12.95 -5.72 -9.43
CA ILE A 253 -12.02 -6.78 -9.81
C ILE A 253 -10.75 -6.65 -8.96
N PRO A 254 -10.31 -7.74 -8.31
CA PRO A 254 -9.06 -7.71 -7.57
C PRO A 254 -7.89 -7.62 -8.55
N VAL A 255 -6.89 -6.82 -8.20
CA VAL A 255 -5.63 -6.67 -8.91
C VAL A 255 -4.46 -6.86 -7.96
N GLY A 256 -3.38 -7.41 -8.47
CA GLY A 256 -2.16 -7.63 -7.70
C GLY A 256 -0.95 -7.81 -8.61
N PRO A 257 0.24 -8.05 -8.04
CA PRO A 257 1.42 -8.27 -8.85
C PRO A 257 1.30 -9.57 -9.63
N LYS A 258 2.03 -9.66 -10.74
CA LYS A 258 2.12 -10.90 -11.53
C LYS A 258 2.70 -12.06 -10.69
N GLU A 259 3.60 -11.74 -9.76
CA GLU A 259 4.23 -12.71 -8.87
C GLU A 259 4.20 -12.24 -7.41
N ARG A 260 3.69 -13.10 -6.52
CA ARG A 260 3.54 -12.81 -5.08
C ARG A 260 4.69 -13.33 -4.22
N ALA A 261 5.66 -14.01 -4.82
CA ALA A 261 6.74 -14.69 -4.13
C ALA A 261 7.80 -13.70 -3.63
N TRP A 262 7.97 -13.57 -2.30
CA TRP A 262 8.90 -12.62 -1.67
C TRP A 262 10.34 -12.76 -2.15
N GLU A 263 10.78 -13.99 -2.39
CA GLU A 263 12.13 -14.33 -2.85
C GLU A 263 12.46 -13.83 -4.26
N LYS A 264 11.44 -13.48 -5.06
CA LYS A 264 11.59 -12.92 -6.40
C LYS A 264 11.27 -11.44 -6.47
N ARG A 265 10.87 -10.83 -5.35
CA ARG A 265 10.60 -9.39 -5.28
C ARG A 265 11.90 -8.60 -5.32
N GLU A 266 11.83 -7.46 -5.98
CA GLU A 266 12.87 -6.46 -5.82
C GLU A 266 12.96 -6.06 -4.35
N SER A 267 14.18 -5.95 -3.85
CA SER A 267 14.43 -5.55 -2.47
C SER A 267 15.51 -4.49 -2.43
N ILE A 268 15.41 -3.58 -1.46
CA ILE A 268 16.38 -2.52 -1.23
C ILE A 268 16.98 -2.68 0.17
N PRO A 269 18.30 -2.44 0.36
CA PRO A 269 18.87 -2.38 1.69
C PRO A 269 18.31 -1.20 2.49
N LEU A 270 17.90 -1.46 3.73
CA LEU A 270 17.58 -0.46 4.74
C LEU A 270 18.80 -0.27 5.63
N ALA A 271 19.61 0.75 5.34
CA ALA A 271 20.84 1.07 6.07
C ALA A 271 21.87 -0.08 6.20
N GLY A 272 23.07 0.25 6.69
CA GLY A 272 24.19 -0.67 6.98
C GLY A 272 24.91 -0.23 8.25
#